data_AF-A0A1H0CIR3-F1
#
_entry.id   AF-A0A1H0CIR3-F1
#
_cell.length_a   1.000
_cell.length_b   1.000
_cell.length_c   1.000
_cell.angle_alpha   90.00
_cell.angle_beta   90.00
_cell.angle_gamma   90.00
#
_symmetry.space_group_name_H-M   'P 1'
#
loop_
_entity.id
_entity.type
_entity.pdbx_description
1 polymer ?
#
loop_
_entity_poly.entity_id
_entity_poly.type
_entity_poly.pdbx_seq_one_letter_code
_entity_poly.pdbx_strand_id
1 'polypeptide(L)'
;MGRETIMFHRKDTRAVRVGDLTIGGSNEVIMQSMCTTKTADVKATVAEILRLEEAGCQIVRVTVNNKEAAEAIKEIKKQIHIPLVADIHFDHRLALAAIENGIDKVRINPGNIGRREKVEAVVKACKERGIPIRIGVNAGSLENHLLEKYGYPTPEAMVESALFHINILEELDFHDIIVSLKASDVPMAIAAYSQAAKAFNYPLHLGITEAGTLFTGAVKSAAGIGTLLNMGIGNTLRISLSADPVEEIKVARELLKTFGLITNAATLVSCPTCGRLDIDLFSIANEVEEYIAKIKVPIKVSVLGCAVNGPGEAREADIGIAGARGEGMLFRYGEMIRKVPEAELLNELKKEIDIIVESFEKTGVIPGRKH
;
A
#
# COMPACT_ATOMS: atom_id res chain seq x y z
N MET A 1 -32.47 -9.35 -19.88
CA MET A 1 -31.62 -9.84 -18.78
C MET A 1 -30.18 -9.46 -19.09
N GLY A 2 -29.72 -8.33 -18.55
CA GLY A 2 -28.31 -7.95 -18.70
C GLY A 2 -27.47 -8.96 -17.92
N ARG A 3 -26.43 -9.53 -18.55
CA ARG A 3 -25.41 -10.25 -17.81
C ARG A 3 -24.85 -9.27 -16.78
N GLU A 4 -25.01 -9.55 -15.49
CA GLU A 4 -24.25 -8.85 -14.46
C GLU A 4 -22.78 -9.00 -14.86
N THR A 5 -22.14 -7.90 -15.22
CA THR A 5 -20.72 -7.92 -15.58
C THR A 5 -19.97 -8.29 -14.30
N ILE A 6 -19.47 -9.52 -14.25
CA ILE A 6 -18.70 -10.04 -13.12
C ILE A 6 -17.48 -9.14 -12.96
N MET A 7 -17.39 -8.49 -11.80
CA MET A 7 -16.23 -7.71 -11.40
C MET A 7 -15.17 -8.67 -10.86
N PHE A 8 -13.94 -8.60 -11.37
CA PHE A 8 -12.83 -9.37 -10.83
C PHE A 8 -12.44 -8.80 -9.46
N HIS A 9 -12.68 -9.55 -8.40
CA HIS A 9 -12.13 -9.23 -7.09
C HIS A 9 -10.63 -9.53 -7.09
N ARG A 10 -9.91 -8.98 -6.12
CA ARG A 10 -8.46 -9.14 -5.96
C ARG A 10 -7.99 -10.60 -5.97
N LYS A 11 -8.84 -11.53 -5.50
CA LYS A 11 -8.58 -12.98 -5.48
C LYS A 11 -8.68 -13.65 -6.85
N ASP A 12 -9.41 -13.02 -7.78
CA ASP A 12 -9.71 -13.56 -9.11
C ASP A 12 -8.76 -13.03 -10.19
N THR A 13 -7.84 -12.12 -9.82
CA THR A 13 -6.87 -11.57 -10.76
C THR A 13 -5.73 -12.55 -11.03
N ARG A 14 -5.11 -12.44 -12.21
CA ARG A 14 -3.93 -13.24 -12.58
C ARG A 14 -2.79 -12.98 -11.60
N ALA A 15 -2.19 -14.03 -11.04
CA ALA A 15 -0.99 -13.91 -10.23
C ALA A 15 0.22 -13.47 -11.09
N VAL A 16 0.91 -12.40 -10.68
CA VAL A 16 2.10 -11.86 -11.35
C VAL A 16 3.24 -11.77 -10.35
N ARG A 17 4.35 -12.45 -10.66
CA ARG A 17 5.55 -12.42 -9.80
C ARG A 17 6.35 -11.14 -10.00
N VAL A 18 6.79 -10.52 -8.91
CA VAL A 18 7.70 -9.37 -8.88
C VAL A 18 8.82 -9.72 -7.90
N GLY A 19 9.95 -10.18 -8.42
CA GLY A 19 11.00 -10.79 -7.58
C GLY A 19 10.48 -12.06 -6.87
N ASP A 20 10.52 -12.03 -5.54
CA ASP A 20 10.02 -13.08 -4.65
C ASP A 20 8.54 -12.90 -4.27
N LEU A 21 7.96 -11.73 -4.52
CA LEU A 21 6.56 -11.43 -4.22
C LEU A 21 5.62 -11.82 -5.36
N THR A 22 4.35 -12.05 -5.04
CA THR A 22 3.27 -12.28 -6.01
C THR A 22 2.18 -11.23 -5.82
N ILE A 23 1.79 -10.56 -6.89
CA ILE A 23 0.70 -9.59 -6.94
C ILE A 23 -0.45 -10.21 -7.74
N GLY A 24 -1.64 -10.31 -7.15
CA GLY A 24 -2.79 -10.93 -7.81
C GLY A 24 -3.07 -12.36 -7.34
N GLY A 25 -4.32 -12.80 -7.49
CA GLY A 25 -4.72 -14.18 -7.18
C GLY A 25 -4.84 -14.49 -5.68
N SER A 26 -4.83 -13.47 -4.81
CA SER A 26 -4.94 -13.61 -3.36
C SER A 26 -5.70 -12.42 -2.75
N ASN A 27 -5.97 -12.47 -1.44
CA ASN A 27 -6.56 -11.33 -0.74
C ASN A 27 -5.54 -10.29 -0.27
N GLU A 28 -4.25 -10.54 -0.49
CA GLU A 28 -3.17 -9.68 -0.01
C GLU A 28 -3.02 -8.44 -0.89
N VAL A 29 -2.64 -7.32 -0.28
CA VAL A 29 -2.38 -6.07 -0.99
C VAL A 29 -0.98 -5.59 -0.67
N ILE A 30 -0.12 -5.60 -1.68
CA ILE A 30 1.31 -5.26 -1.51
C ILE A 30 1.50 -3.74 -1.45
N MET A 31 2.21 -3.25 -0.43
CA MET A 31 2.54 -1.84 -0.28
C MET A 31 3.76 -1.45 -1.10
N GLN A 32 3.64 -0.36 -1.87
CA GLN A 32 4.75 0.23 -2.61
C GLN A 32 4.93 1.70 -2.29
N SER A 33 6.16 2.17 -2.42
CA SER A 33 6.50 3.61 -2.47
C SER A 33 7.47 3.89 -3.61
N MET A 34 7.94 5.13 -3.71
CA MET A 34 8.85 5.60 -4.73
C MET A 34 9.92 6.50 -4.11
N CYS A 35 11.18 6.25 -4.45
CA CYS A 35 12.29 7.11 -4.05
C CYS A 35 12.17 8.51 -4.65
N THR A 36 12.67 9.49 -3.91
CA THR A 36 12.75 10.90 -4.31
C THR A 36 14.18 11.31 -4.69
N THR A 37 15.17 10.49 -4.30
CA THR A 37 16.57 10.68 -4.67
C THR A 37 16.79 10.53 -6.18
N LYS A 38 17.90 11.11 -6.67
CA LYS A 38 18.38 10.80 -8.01
C LYS A 38 18.96 9.38 -8.00
N THR A 39 18.40 8.48 -8.78
CA THR A 39 18.79 7.06 -8.81
C THR A 39 20.29 6.83 -9.07
N ALA A 40 20.94 7.71 -9.84
CA ALA A 40 22.40 7.65 -10.07
C ALA A 40 23.23 7.88 -8.78
N ASP A 41 22.68 8.55 -7.77
CA ASP A 41 23.25 8.58 -6.43
C ASP A 41 22.87 7.30 -5.67
N VAL A 42 23.68 6.27 -5.88
CA VAL A 42 23.50 4.94 -5.28
C VAL A 42 23.41 5.04 -3.76
N LYS A 43 24.31 5.81 -3.12
CA LYS A 43 24.40 5.89 -1.66
C LYS A 43 23.13 6.49 -1.08
N ALA A 44 22.67 7.62 -1.63
CA ALA A 44 21.43 8.26 -1.17
C ALA A 44 20.21 7.37 -1.43
N THR A 45 20.14 6.74 -2.60
CA THR A 45 18.99 5.90 -3.00
C THR A 45 18.91 4.64 -2.15
N VAL A 46 20.02 3.94 -1.90
CA VAL A 46 20.07 2.78 -1.00
C VAL A 46 19.65 3.19 0.42
N ALA A 47 20.17 4.30 0.94
CA ALA A 47 19.80 4.77 2.27
C ALA A 47 18.29 5.07 2.39
N GLU A 48 17.68 5.66 1.37
CA GLU A 48 16.22 5.89 1.34
C GLU A 48 15.42 4.59 1.23
N ILE A 49 15.88 3.63 0.41
CA ILE A 49 15.23 2.32 0.29
C ILE A 49 15.27 1.57 1.62
N LEU A 50 16.39 1.55 2.34
CA LEU A 50 16.49 0.86 3.63
C LEU A 50 15.56 1.47 4.69
N ARG A 51 15.36 2.80 4.68
CA ARG A 51 14.34 3.44 5.54
C ARG A 51 12.92 3.02 5.15
N LEU A 52 12.65 2.90 3.85
CA LEU A 52 11.36 2.41 3.35
C LEU A 52 11.13 0.95 3.74
N GLU A 53 12.14 0.09 3.65
CA GLU A 53 12.10 -1.30 4.10
C GLU A 53 11.76 -1.38 5.60
N GLU A 54 12.45 -0.59 6.43
CA GLU A 54 12.18 -0.51 7.88
C GLU A 54 10.74 -0.07 8.18
N ALA A 55 10.20 0.85 7.39
CA ALA A 55 8.80 1.29 7.49
C ALA A 55 7.78 0.24 7.03
N GLY A 56 8.22 -0.83 6.36
CA GLY A 56 7.37 -1.92 5.85
C GLY A 56 7.02 -1.82 4.37
N CYS A 57 7.74 -1.01 3.58
CA CYS A 57 7.63 -1.03 2.12
C CYS A 57 8.01 -2.42 1.60
N GLN A 58 7.20 -2.97 0.69
CA GLN A 58 7.44 -4.30 0.15
C GLN A 58 8.01 -4.25 -1.27
N ILE A 59 7.74 -3.17 -2.03
CA ILE A 59 8.31 -2.95 -3.37
C ILE A 59 8.60 -1.47 -3.51
N VAL A 60 9.80 -1.12 -3.94
CA VAL A 60 10.18 0.29 -4.14
C VAL A 60 10.37 0.61 -5.61
N ARG A 61 9.96 1.81 -6.01
CA ARG A 61 10.14 2.32 -7.37
C ARG A 61 11.20 3.41 -7.41
N VAL A 62 12.01 3.40 -8.47
CA VAL A 62 13.00 4.45 -8.76
C VAL A 62 12.78 5.00 -10.17
N THR A 63 13.07 6.28 -10.36
CA THR A 63 13.04 6.90 -11.69
C THR A 63 14.25 6.45 -12.50
N VAL A 64 14.05 6.04 -13.75
CA VAL A 64 15.16 5.77 -14.69
C VAL A 64 15.01 6.70 -15.89
N ASN A 65 15.63 7.87 -15.77
CA ASN A 65 15.52 8.96 -16.75
C ASN A 65 16.81 9.22 -17.55
N ASN A 66 17.90 8.55 -17.23
CA ASN A 66 19.16 8.60 -17.96
C ASN A 66 19.92 7.27 -17.82
N LYS A 67 21.04 7.14 -18.54
CA LYS A 67 21.85 5.92 -18.57
C LYS A 67 22.49 5.62 -17.22
N GLU A 68 22.98 6.65 -16.53
CA GLU A 68 23.62 6.53 -15.23
C GLU A 68 22.65 5.97 -14.17
N ALA A 69 21.38 6.39 -14.20
CA ALA A 69 20.33 5.83 -13.35
C ALA A 69 20.05 4.35 -13.66
N ALA A 70 20.09 3.96 -14.95
CA ALA A 70 19.88 2.57 -15.34
C ALA A 70 21.05 1.68 -14.89
N GLU A 71 22.29 2.16 -15.02
CA GLU A 71 23.50 1.44 -14.58
C GLU A 71 23.57 1.33 -13.05
N ALA A 72 23.12 2.35 -12.32
CA ALA A 72 23.09 2.36 -10.86
C ALA A 72 22.23 1.23 -10.25
N ILE A 73 21.22 0.72 -10.98
CA ILE A 73 20.35 -0.39 -10.53
C ILE A 73 21.17 -1.58 -10.06
N LYS A 74 22.24 -1.94 -10.79
CA LYS A 74 23.08 -3.10 -10.48
C LYS A 74 23.73 -2.98 -9.11
N GLU A 75 24.14 -1.78 -8.72
CA GLU A 75 24.77 -1.56 -7.42
C GLU A 75 23.73 -1.41 -6.31
N ILE A 76 22.62 -0.73 -6.57
CA ILE A 76 21.49 -0.61 -5.63
C ILE A 76 20.98 -2.02 -5.25
N LYS A 77 20.74 -2.89 -6.25
CA LYS A 77 20.21 -4.25 -6.06
C LYS A 77 21.08 -5.15 -5.18
N LYS A 78 22.37 -4.87 -5.04
CA LYS A 78 23.26 -5.65 -4.14
C LYS A 78 23.09 -5.27 -2.66
N GLN A 79 22.48 -4.12 -2.38
CA GLN A 79 22.46 -3.50 -1.06
C GLN A 79 21.05 -3.37 -0.47
N ILE A 80 20.01 -3.82 -1.19
CA ILE A 80 18.60 -3.77 -0.77
C ILE A 80 18.01 -5.18 -0.74
N HIS A 81 16.88 -5.34 -0.04
CA HIS A 81 16.24 -6.64 0.20
C HIS A 81 14.87 -6.78 -0.48
N ILE A 82 14.28 -5.67 -0.94
CA ILE A 82 12.96 -5.68 -1.60
C ILE A 82 13.06 -5.52 -3.13
N PRO A 83 12.04 -5.98 -3.89
CA PRO A 83 11.98 -5.77 -5.33
C PRO A 83 11.99 -4.30 -5.73
N LEU A 84 12.69 -4.00 -6.82
CA LEU A 84 12.90 -2.68 -7.39
C LEU A 84 12.16 -2.54 -8.73
N VAL A 85 11.48 -1.41 -8.90
CA VAL A 85 10.72 -1.08 -10.11
C VAL A 85 11.35 0.10 -10.84
N ALA A 86 11.66 -0.06 -12.12
CA ALA A 86 12.14 1.05 -12.96
C ALA A 86 10.95 1.82 -13.54
N ASP A 87 10.88 3.12 -13.25
CA ASP A 87 9.89 4.03 -13.84
C ASP A 87 10.45 4.67 -15.11
N ILE A 88 9.90 4.27 -16.27
CA ILE A 88 10.40 4.67 -17.60
C ILE A 88 9.22 5.20 -18.43
N HIS A 89 9.45 6.32 -19.11
CA HIS A 89 8.41 7.01 -19.84
C HIS A 89 8.45 6.73 -21.35
N PHE A 90 9.61 6.91 -22.00
CA PHE A 90 9.69 6.92 -23.47
C PHE A 90 10.86 6.14 -24.08
N ASP A 91 11.99 5.97 -23.37
CA ASP A 91 13.20 5.42 -23.97
C ASP A 91 13.35 3.91 -23.70
N HIS A 92 13.06 3.08 -24.72
CA HIS A 92 13.30 1.63 -24.68
C HIS A 92 14.74 1.25 -24.31
N ARG A 93 15.75 2.06 -24.64
CA ARG A 93 17.16 1.76 -24.30
C ARG A 93 17.38 1.78 -22.80
N LEU A 94 16.70 2.70 -22.09
CA LEU A 94 16.73 2.73 -20.64
C LEU A 94 16.01 1.52 -20.03
N ALA A 95 14.94 1.04 -20.68
CA ALA A 95 14.23 -0.16 -20.24
C ALA A 95 15.11 -1.40 -20.39
N LEU A 96 15.75 -1.57 -21.55
CA LEU A 96 16.69 -2.65 -21.79
C LEU A 96 17.87 -2.59 -20.82
N ALA A 97 18.46 -1.41 -20.61
CA ALA A 97 19.56 -1.24 -19.65
C ALA A 97 19.13 -1.56 -18.21
N ALA A 98 17.93 -1.15 -17.78
CA ALA A 98 17.42 -1.48 -16.44
C ALA A 98 17.20 -3.00 -16.28
N ILE A 99 16.67 -3.66 -17.31
CA ILE A 99 16.48 -5.10 -17.38
C ILE A 99 17.83 -5.83 -17.29
N GLU A 100 18.84 -5.39 -18.05
CA GLU A 100 20.20 -5.95 -18.03
C GLU A 100 20.88 -5.78 -16.66
N ASN A 101 20.58 -4.69 -15.95
CA ASN A 101 21.14 -4.41 -14.62
C ASN A 101 20.36 -5.05 -13.47
N GLY A 102 19.33 -5.86 -13.75
CA GLY A 102 18.68 -6.72 -12.76
C GLY A 102 17.46 -6.09 -12.07
N ILE A 103 16.70 -5.23 -12.75
CA ILE A 103 15.42 -4.73 -12.24
C ILE A 103 14.38 -5.85 -12.11
N ASP A 104 13.46 -5.77 -11.15
CA ASP A 104 12.44 -6.81 -10.91
C ASP A 104 11.10 -6.52 -11.57
N LYS A 105 10.86 -5.27 -12.01
CA LYS A 105 9.66 -4.86 -12.76
C LYS A 105 9.94 -3.56 -13.51
N VAL A 106 9.32 -3.40 -14.68
CA VAL A 106 9.36 -2.13 -15.43
C VAL A 106 7.97 -1.51 -15.43
N ARG A 107 7.86 -0.20 -15.13
CA ARG A 107 6.67 0.58 -15.47
C ARG A 107 6.91 1.26 -16.80
N ILE A 108 6.04 0.95 -17.78
CA ILE A 108 6.10 1.55 -19.11
C ILE A 108 4.70 1.55 -19.73
N ASN A 109 4.41 2.52 -20.59
CA ASN A 109 3.23 2.47 -21.45
C ASN A 109 3.70 2.07 -22.86
N PRO A 110 3.40 0.85 -23.34
CA PRO A 110 3.87 0.35 -24.64
C PRO A 110 3.69 1.34 -25.80
N GLY A 111 2.53 2.00 -25.92
CA GLY A 111 2.27 2.98 -26.98
C GLY A 111 3.15 4.24 -26.94
N ASN A 112 3.82 4.52 -25.81
CA ASN A 112 4.69 5.69 -25.67
C ASN A 112 6.16 5.40 -26.00
N ILE A 113 6.52 4.14 -26.25
CA ILE A 113 7.91 3.72 -26.51
C ILE A 113 8.35 3.96 -27.97
N GLY A 114 7.38 4.19 -28.84
CA GLY A 114 7.59 4.48 -30.25
C GLY A 114 7.28 3.26 -31.13
N ARG A 115 8.14 2.99 -32.11
CA ARG A 115 7.91 1.95 -33.12
C ARG A 115 7.76 0.57 -32.48
N ARG A 116 6.94 -0.29 -33.09
CA ARG A 116 6.62 -1.66 -32.64
C ARG A 116 7.87 -2.49 -32.33
N GLU A 117 8.90 -2.45 -33.17
CA GLU A 117 10.18 -3.15 -32.96
C GLU A 117 10.84 -2.83 -31.61
N LYS A 118 10.71 -1.60 -31.12
CA LYS A 118 11.26 -1.18 -29.82
C LYS A 118 10.49 -1.79 -28.66
N VAL A 119 9.17 -1.87 -28.79
CA VAL A 119 8.29 -2.52 -27.81
C VAL A 119 8.58 -4.01 -27.77
N GLU A 120 8.70 -4.65 -28.95
CA GLU A 120 9.05 -6.06 -29.09
C GLU A 120 10.39 -6.39 -28.42
N ALA A 121 11.41 -5.54 -28.58
CA ALA A 121 12.69 -5.72 -27.92
C ALA A 121 12.57 -5.71 -26.38
N VAL A 122 11.79 -4.77 -25.82
CA VAL A 122 11.56 -4.70 -24.37
C VAL A 122 10.77 -5.91 -23.88
N VAL A 123 9.69 -6.27 -24.57
CA VAL A 123 8.85 -7.43 -24.21
C VAL A 123 9.65 -8.71 -24.25
N LYS A 124 10.46 -8.92 -25.29
CA LYS A 124 11.36 -10.07 -25.38
C LYS A 124 12.32 -10.14 -24.20
N ALA A 125 12.99 -9.02 -23.87
CA ALA A 125 13.93 -8.96 -22.76
C ALA A 125 13.26 -9.23 -21.41
N CYS A 126 12.01 -8.77 -21.22
CA CYS A 126 11.18 -9.06 -20.05
C CYS A 126 10.80 -10.54 -19.98
N LYS A 127 10.33 -11.16 -21.07
CA LYS A 127 9.98 -12.59 -21.14
C LYS A 127 11.16 -13.47 -20.76
N GLU A 128 12.32 -13.23 -21.36
CA GLU A 128 13.55 -14.02 -21.15
C GLU A 128 14.01 -14.03 -19.69
N ARG A 129 13.69 -12.97 -18.93
CA ARG A 129 14.10 -12.82 -17.52
C ARG A 129 12.95 -12.94 -16.52
N GLY A 130 11.72 -13.21 -16.99
CA GLY A 130 10.53 -13.27 -16.14
C GLY A 130 10.20 -11.96 -15.43
N ILE A 131 10.47 -10.81 -16.06
CA ILE A 131 10.24 -9.48 -15.49
C ILE A 131 8.87 -8.96 -15.95
N PRO A 132 7.92 -8.67 -15.02
CA PRO A 132 6.62 -8.12 -15.38
C PRO A 132 6.68 -6.66 -15.84
N ILE A 133 5.63 -6.26 -16.56
CA ILE A 133 5.43 -4.88 -17.00
C ILE A 133 4.20 -4.31 -16.30
N ARG A 134 4.35 -3.11 -15.72
CA ARG A 134 3.21 -2.30 -15.28
C ARG A 134 2.86 -1.25 -16.33
N ILE A 135 1.64 -1.33 -16.88
CA ILE A 135 1.01 -0.26 -17.65
C ILE A 135 0.44 0.77 -16.67
N GLY A 136 0.76 2.05 -16.85
CA GLY A 136 0.29 3.12 -15.97
C GLY A 136 -0.36 4.26 -16.74
N VAL A 137 -1.68 4.22 -16.83
CA VAL A 137 -2.51 5.29 -17.40
C VAL A 137 -2.77 6.35 -16.33
N ASN A 138 -2.53 7.62 -16.64
CA ASN A 138 -2.87 8.74 -15.78
C ASN A 138 -3.83 9.68 -16.52
N ALA A 139 -4.85 10.19 -15.84
CA ALA A 139 -5.84 11.09 -16.43
C ALA A 139 -5.19 12.35 -17.04
N GLY A 140 -4.16 12.90 -16.38
CA GLY A 140 -3.45 14.09 -16.84
C GLY A 140 -2.50 13.87 -18.03
N SER A 141 -2.33 12.64 -18.49
CA SER A 141 -1.41 12.31 -19.59
C SER A 141 -2.01 11.30 -20.57
N LEU A 142 -3.33 11.37 -20.78
CA LEU A 142 -4.02 10.56 -21.80
C LEU A 142 -3.60 10.96 -23.21
N GLU A 143 -3.66 10.01 -24.13
CA GLU A 143 -3.34 10.22 -25.54
C GLU A 143 -4.31 11.19 -26.21
N ASN A 144 -3.81 12.10 -27.06
CA ASN A 144 -4.61 13.16 -27.69
C ASN A 144 -5.85 12.65 -28.43
N HIS A 145 -5.76 11.52 -29.13
CA HIS A 145 -6.90 10.96 -29.87
C HIS A 145 -8.05 10.52 -28.94
N LEU A 146 -7.74 10.12 -27.70
CA LEU A 146 -8.78 9.82 -26.69
C LEU A 146 -9.38 11.11 -26.15
N LEU A 147 -8.56 12.15 -25.95
CA LEU A 147 -9.07 13.47 -25.56
C LEU A 147 -9.97 14.07 -26.65
N GLU A 148 -9.64 13.89 -27.93
CA GLU A 148 -10.47 14.30 -29.06
C GLU A 148 -11.79 13.51 -29.11
N LYS A 149 -11.74 12.20 -28.85
CA LYS A 149 -12.92 11.32 -28.86
C LYS A 149 -13.89 11.59 -27.70
N TYR A 150 -13.36 11.80 -26.49
CA TYR A 150 -14.14 11.94 -25.26
C TYR A 150 -14.32 13.39 -24.79
N GLY A 151 -13.63 14.34 -25.42
CA GLY A 151 -13.63 15.77 -25.08
C GLY A 151 -12.78 16.15 -23.86
N TYR A 152 -12.70 15.28 -22.85
CA TYR A 152 -11.91 15.46 -21.64
C TYR A 152 -11.50 14.09 -21.05
N PRO A 153 -10.57 14.02 -20.08
CA PRO A 153 -10.26 12.76 -19.40
C PRO A 153 -11.50 12.18 -18.69
N THR A 154 -11.96 11.01 -19.13
CA THR A 154 -13.06 10.26 -18.51
C THR A 154 -12.60 8.89 -18.03
N PRO A 155 -13.32 8.25 -17.10
CA PRO A 155 -13.07 6.85 -16.74
C PRO A 155 -13.00 5.92 -17.96
N GLU A 156 -13.90 6.08 -18.92
CA GLU A 156 -13.96 5.27 -20.15
C GLU A 156 -12.72 5.47 -21.00
N ALA A 157 -12.26 6.71 -21.17
CA ALA A 157 -11.03 7.02 -21.91
C ALA A 157 -9.81 6.40 -21.24
N MET A 158 -9.74 6.41 -19.91
CA MET A 158 -8.64 5.78 -19.17
C MET A 158 -8.63 4.26 -19.34
N VAL A 159 -9.79 3.61 -19.31
CA VAL A 159 -9.92 2.17 -19.51
C VAL A 159 -9.60 1.79 -20.96
N GLU A 160 -10.04 2.59 -21.94
CA GLU A 160 -9.70 2.40 -23.35
C GLU A 160 -8.19 2.51 -23.60
N SER A 161 -7.54 3.51 -23.02
CA SER A 161 -6.07 3.63 -23.05
C SER A 161 -5.39 2.38 -22.44
N ALA A 162 -5.87 1.92 -21.29
CA ALA A 162 -5.31 0.73 -20.64
C ALA A 162 -5.46 -0.52 -21.51
N LEU A 163 -6.65 -0.76 -22.09
CA LEU A 163 -6.93 -1.87 -22.99
C LEU A 163 -6.07 -1.82 -24.26
N PHE A 164 -5.87 -0.63 -24.82
CA PHE A 164 -4.98 -0.45 -25.98
C PHE A 164 -3.55 -0.93 -25.66
N HIS A 165 -2.99 -0.50 -24.53
CA HIS A 165 -1.64 -0.92 -24.10
C HIS A 165 -1.58 -2.41 -23.75
N ILE A 166 -2.63 -2.96 -23.14
CA ILE A 166 -2.74 -4.39 -22.84
C ILE A 166 -2.72 -5.20 -24.14
N ASN A 167 -3.52 -4.83 -25.13
CA ASN A 167 -3.60 -5.53 -26.41
C ASN A 167 -2.24 -5.59 -27.12
N ILE A 168 -1.44 -4.52 -27.06
CA ILE A 168 -0.07 -4.53 -27.63
C ILE A 168 0.78 -5.63 -26.99
N LEU A 169 0.69 -5.82 -25.67
CA LEU A 169 1.45 -6.85 -24.95
C LEU A 169 0.88 -8.25 -25.22
N GLU A 170 -0.44 -8.40 -25.27
CA GLU A 170 -1.11 -9.66 -25.56
C GLU A 170 -0.87 -10.14 -27.00
N GLU A 171 -0.80 -9.24 -27.98
CA GLU A 171 -0.37 -9.56 -29.36
C GLU A 171 1.06 -10.13 -29.41
N LEU A 172 1.88 -9.79 -28.41
CA LEU A 172 3.24 -10.30 -28.24
C LEU A 172 3.28 -11.48 -27.26
N ASP A 173 2.12 -12.05 -26.92
CA ASP A 173 1.94 -13.20 -26.01
C ASP A 173 2.53 -12.93 -24.60
N PHE A 174 2.51 -11.67 -24.16
CA PHE A 174 3.00 -11.25 -22.85
C PHE A 174 1.84 -10.99 -21.89
N HIS A 175 1.79 -11.74 -20.78
CA HIS A 175 0.68 -11.68 -19.83
C HIS A 175 1.10 -11.34 -18.39
N ASP A 176 2.38 -11.12 -18.13
CA ASP A 176 2.88 -10.68 -16.80
C ASP A 176 2.67 -9.17 -16.61
N ILE A 177 1.39 -8.78 -16.65
CA ILE A 177 0.93 -7.39 -16.72
C ILE A 177 0.30 -6.96 -15.39
N ILE A 178 0.64 -5.77 -14.93
CA ILE A 178 -0.05 -5.05 -13.85
C ILE A 178 -0.56 -3.73 -14.43
N VAL A 179 -1.73 -3.26 -14.01
CA VAL A 179 -2.32 -2.03 -14.56
C VAL A 179 -2.62 -1.02 -13.47
N SER A 180 -2.39 0.27 -13.72
CA SER A 180 -2.88 1.36 -12.87
C SER A 180 -3.59 2.42 -13.70
N LEU A 181 -4.70 2.94 -13.17
CA LEU A 181 -5.50 4.02 -13.75
C LEU A 181 -5.59 5.16 -12.74
N LYS A 182 -4.63 6.07 -12.71
CA LYS A 182 -4.57 7.12 -11.67
C LYS A 182 -5.22 8.41 -12.14
N ALA A 183 -6.14 8.90 -11.34
CA ALA A 183 -6.68 10.25 -11.44
C ALA A 183 -6.42 10.99 -10.13
N SER A 184 -6.38 12.31 -10.20
CA SER A 184 -6.32 13.16 -9.00
C SER A 184 -7.72 13.38 -8.43
N ASP A 185 -8.78 13.28 -9.23
CA ASP A 185 -10.16 13.28 -8.73
C ASP A 185 -10.56 11.89 -8.19
N VAL A 186 -11.10 11.85 -6.97
CA VAL A 186 -11.41 10.59 -6.27
C VAL A 186 -12.59 9.84 -6.93
N PRO A 187 -13.75 10.48 -7.19
CA PRO A 187 -14.84 9.85 -7.95
C PRO A 187 -14.40 9.29 -9.30
N MET A 188 -13.61 10.04 -10.08
CA MET A 188 -13.07 9.58 -11.35
C MET A 188 -12.17 8.35 -11.19
N ALA A 189 -11.25 8.36 -10.21
CA ALA A 189 -10.38 7.21 -9.94
C ALA A 189 -11.20 5.97 -9.58
N ILE A 190 -12.20 6.12 -8.69
CA ILE A 190 -13.09 5.01 -8.29
C ILE A 190 -13.81 4.44 -9.51
N ALA A 191 -14.39 5.30 -10.35
CA ALA A 191 -15.09 4.88 -11.56
C ALA A 191 -14.15 4.16 -12.54
N ALA A 192 -12.95 4.70 -12.79
CA ALA A 192 -11.98 4.10 -13.72
C ALA A 192 -11.51 2.72 -13.25
N TYR A 193 -11.13 2.55 -11.97
CA TYR A 193 -10.76 1.25 -11.44
C TYR A 193 -11.92 0.27 -11.40
N SER A 194 -13.14 0.72 -11.12
CA SER A 194 -14.34 -0.12 -11.11
C SER A 194 -14.69 -0.63 -12.50
N GLN A 195 -14.51 0.19 -13.54
CA GLN A 195 -14.67 -0.22 -14.93
C GLN A 195 -13.53 -1.16 -15.36
N ALA A 196 -12.28 -0.85 -15.01
CA ALA A 196 -11.13 -1.70 -15.29
C ALA A 196 -11.28 -3.12 -14.71
N ALA A 197 -11.73 -3.22 -13.45
CA ALA A 197 -11.99 -4.51 -12.78
C ALA A 197 -13.13 -5.33 -13.42
N LYS A 198 -13.94 -4.73 -14.31
CA LYS A 198 -14.94 -5.46 -15.12
C LYS A 198 -14.42 -5.81 -16.51
N ALA A 199 -13.38 -5.12 -16.98
CA ALA A 199 -12.86 -5.24 -18.33
C ALA A 199 -11.79 -6.32 -18.46
N PHE A 200 -10.95 -6.50 -17.44
CA PHE A 200 -9.85 -7.47 -17.47
C PHE A 200 -9.50 -7.98 -16.06
N ASN A 201 -8.80 -9.12 -15.99
CA ASN A 201 -8.41 -9.76 -14.73
C ASN A 201 -6.92 -9.57 -14.37
N TYR A 202 -6.22 -8.61 -14.96
CA TYR A 202 -4.87 -8.25 -14.51
C TYR A 202 -4.88 -7.54 -13.15
N PRO A 203 -3.84 -7.74 -12.31
CA PRO A 203 -3.75 -7.07 -11.03
C PRO A 203 -3.73 -5.54 -11.15
N LEU A 204 -4.47 -4.89 -10.26
CA LEU A 204 -4.58 -3.43 -10.23
C LEU A 204 -3.65 -2.82 -9.18
N HIS A 205 -2.75 -1.92 -9.62
CA HIS A 205 -1.94 -1.07 -8.75
C HIS A 205 -2.71 0.22 -8.45
N LEU A 206 -3.30 0.30 -7.26
CA LEU A 206 -4.11 1.42 -6.83
C LEU A 206 -3.26 2.64 -6.47
N GLY A 207 -3.85 3.81 -6.64
CA GLY A 207 -3.27 5.07 -6.18
C GLY A 207 -4.07 6.26 -6.69
N ILE A 208 -4.17 7.28 -5.84
CA ILE A 208 -4.58 8.62 -6.25
C ILE A 208 -3.30 9.39 -6.57
N THR A 209 -3.25 10.06 -7.72
CA THR A 209 -2.11 10.92 -8.09
C THR A 209 -2.36 12.33 -7.57
N GLU A 210 -1.28 13.09 -7.33
CA GLU A 210 -1.37 14.50 -6.89
C GLU A 210 -2.33 14.65 -5.69
N ALA A 211 -2.15 13.81 -4.67
CA ALA A 211 -3.08 13.78 -3.55
C ALA A 211 -2.94 15.01 -2.63
N GLY A 212 -1.75 15.60 -2.56
CA GLY A 212 -1.45 16.80 -1.80
C GLY A 212 -0.37 16.58 -0.72
N THR A 213 -0.31 17.50 0.24
CA THR A 213 0.55 17.39 1.44
C THR A 213 0.06 16.27 2.36
N LEU A 214 0.80 15.96 3.43
CA LEU A 214 0.53 14.82 4.31
C LEU A 214 -0.96 14.69 4.73
N PHE A 215 -1.54 15.72 5.33
CA PHE A 215 -2.93 15.67 5.82
C PHE A 215 -3.96 15.51 4.70
N THR A 216 -3.93 16.40 3.70
CA THR A 216 -4.92 16.39 2.60
C THR A 216 -4.76 15.16 1.71
N GLY A 217 -3.52 14.78 1.41
CA GLY A 217 -3.18 13.62 0.63
C GLY A 217 -3.53 12.31 1.33
N ALA A 218 -3.37 12.21 2.65
CA ALA A 218 -3.78 11.04 3.43
C ALA A 218 -5.31 10.86 3.38
N VAL A 219 -6.08 11.92 3.68
CA VAL A 219 -7.56 11.87 3.64
C VAL A 219 -8.05 11.49 2.24
N LYS A 220 -7.52 12.16 1.20
CA LYS A 220 -7.92 11.94 -0.18
C LYS A 220 -7.58 10.53 -0.67
N SER A 221 -6.38 10.03 -0.34
CA SER A 221 -5.96 8.67 -0.68
C SER A 221 -6.77 7.63 0.07
N ALA A 222 -7.03 7.82 1.36
CA ALA A 222 -7.84 6.91 2.17
C ALA A 222 -9.29 6.84 1.65
N ALA A 223 -9.90 7.97 1.29
CA ALA A 223 -11.24 7.99 0.72
C ALA A 223 -11.33 7.23 -0.61
N GLY A 224 -10.39 7.47 -1.54
CA GLY A 224 -10.41 6.83 -2.85
C GLY A 224 -10.00 5.37 -2.82
N ILE A 225 -8.82 5.07 -2.27
CA ILE A 225 -8.28 3.71 -2.22
C ILE A 225 -9.09 2.85 -1.25
N GLY A 226 -9.51 3.38 -0.10
CA GLY A 226 -10.34 2.65 0.85
C GLY A 226 -11.68 2.19 0.25
N THR A 227 -12.33 3.04 -0.55
CA THR A 227 -13.55 2.66 -1.28
C THR A 227 -13.28 1.47 -2.22
N LEU A 228 -12.21 1.53 -3.01
CA LEU A 228 -11.82 0.44 -3.91
C LEU A 228 -11.45 -0.83 -3.15
N LEU A 229 -10.78 -0.70 -2.01
CA LEU A 229 -10.43 -1.83 -1.15
C LEU A 229 -11.69 -2.51 -0.59
N ASN A 230 -12.67 -1.74 -0.14
CA ASN A 230 -13.96 -2.26 0.33
C ASN A 230 -14.74 -2.99 -0.78
N MET A 231 -14.61 -2.54 -2.02
CA MET A 231 -15.19 -3.22 -3.19
C MET A 231 -14.45 -4.51 -3.58
N GLY A 232 -13.36 -4.85 -2.89
CA GLY A 232 -12.54 -6.01 -3.23
C GLY A 232 -11.58 -5.77 -4.41
N ILE A 233 -11.38 -4.52 -4.85
CA ILE A 233 -10.50 -4.15 -5.96
C ILE A 233 -9.10 -3.78 -5.45
N GLY A 234 -8.06 -4.14 -6.22
CA GLY A 234 -6.66 -3.77 -5.99
C GLY A 234 -5.78 -4.93 -5.52
N ASN A 235 -4.55 -5.03 -5.99
CA ASN A 235 -3.62 -6.07 -5.53
C ASN A 235 -2.33 -5.49 -4.98
N THR A 236 -2.12 -4.21 -5.22
CA THR A 236 -1.02 -3.44 -4.68
C THR A 236 -1.43 -1.97 -4.68
N LEU A 237 -0.82 -1.14 -3.84
CA LEU A 237 -1.11 0.29 -3.80
C LEU A 237 0.13 1.13 -3.60
N ARG A 238 0.01 2.40 -3.94
CA ARG A 238 0.91 3.47 -3.49
C ARG A 238 0.08 4.69 -3.09
N ILE A 239 0.35 5.22 -1.90
CA ILE A 239 -0.09 6.56 -1.49
C ILE A 239 0.88 7.57 -2.13
N SER A 240 0.37 8.64 -2.76
CA SER A 240 1.24 9.64 -3.42
C SER A 240 1.17 10.95 -2.65
N LEU A 241 2.16 11.22 -1.79
CA LEU A 241 2.19 12.42 -0.94
C LEU A 241 3.31 13.37 -1.35
N SER A 242 3.10 14.65 -1.15
CA SER A 242 4.16 15.67 -1.15
C SER A 242 4.81 15.72 0.24
N ALA A 243 5.45 14.62 0.65
CA ALA A 243 6.10 14.42 1.95
C ALA A 243 7.25 13.40 1.83
N ASP A 244 7.94 13.08 2.94
CA ASP A 244 8.92 11.98 2.96
C ASP A 244 8.24 10.66 2.53
N PRO A 245 8.85 9.84 1.65
CA PRO A 245 8.30 8.56 1.20
C PRO A 245 7.91 7.58 2.32
N VAL A 246 8.56 7.66 3.49
CA VAL A 246 8.20 6.85 4.67
C VAL A 246 6.79 7.17 5.16
N GLU A 247 6.34 8.43 5.04
CA GLU A 247 4.96 8.81 5.39
C GLU A 247 3.94 8.19 4.42
N GLU A 248 4.28 7.99 3.14
CA GLU A 248 3.42 7.24 2.20
C GLU A 248 3.17 5.81 2.70
N ILE A 249 4.21 5.15 3.23
CA ILE A 249 4.14 3.79 3.78
C ILE A 249 3.35 3.74 5.08
N LYS A 250 3.52 4.71 5.99
CA LYS A 250 2.73 4.78 7.22
C LYS A 250 1.23 4.89 6.90
N VAL A 251 0.85 5.77 5.98
CA VAL A 251 -0.55 5.91 5.53
C VAL A 251 -1.04 4.64 4.83
N ALA A 252 -0.23 4.04 3.96
CA ALA A 252 -0.57 2.78 3.29
C ALA A 252 -0.87 1.66 4.31
N ARG A 253 0.00 1.53 5.32
CA ARG A 253 -0.11 0.51 6.37
C ARG A 253 -1.36 0.72 7.20
N GLU A 254 -1.62 1.96 7.62
CA GLU A 254 -2.81 2.29 8.41
C GLU A 254 -4.09 2.03 7.63
N LEU A 255 -4.12 2.39 6.34
CA LEU A 255 -5.25 2.12 5.47
C LEU A 255 -5.53 0.62 5.34
N LEU A 256 -4.51 -0.18 5.04
CA LEU A 256 -4.70 -1.63 4.91
C LEU A 256 -5.10 -2.29 6.24
N LYS A 257 -4.53 -1.82 7.36
CA LYS A 257 -4.91 -2.26 8.71
C LYS A 257 -6.39 -1.98 8.99
N THR A 258 -6.87 -0.79 8.64
CA THR A 258 -8.29 -0.38 8.78
C THR A 258 -9.24 -1.33 8.04
N PHE A 259 -8.84 -1.85 6.88
CA PHE A 259 -9.63 -2.81 6.09
C PHE A 259 -9.34 -4.29 6.43
N GLY A 260 -8.52 -4.58 7.45
CA GLY A 260 -8.15 -5.95 7.82
C GLY A 260 -7.34 -6.68 6.75
N LEU A 261 -6.63 -5.94 5.90
CA LEU A 261 -5.81 -6.47 4.79
C LEU A 261 -4.32 -6.62 5.17
N ILE A 262 -3.98 -6.35 6.43
CA ILE A 262 -2.67 -6.59 7.04
C ILE A 262 -2.91 -7.43 8.30
N THR A 263 -2.12 -8.51 8.46
CA THR A 263 -2.23 -9.46 9.58
C THR A 263 -1.02 -9.42 10.52
N ASN A 264 -0.05 -8.56 10.28
CA ASN A 264 1.19 -8.45 11.06
C ASN A 264 1.39 -7.03 11.63
N ALA A 265 0.34 -6.41 12.17
CA ALA A 265 0.42 -5.09 12.77
C ALA A 265 -0.56 -4.91 13.92
N ALA A 266 -0.10 -4.25 14.99
CA ALA A 266 -0.95 -3.88 16.10
C ALA A 266 -1.88 -2.70 15.75
N THR A 267 -3.09 -2.70 16.32
CA THR A 267 -4.10 -1.66 16.14
C THR A 267 -4.40 -0.97 17.46
N LEU A 268 -4.32 0.37 17.49
CA LEU A 268 -4.83 1.16 18.60
C LEU A 268 -6.30 1.49 18.35
N VAL A 269 -7.12 1.36 19.38
CA VAL A 269 -8.49 1.87 19.42
C VAL A 269 -8.58 2.82 20.60
N SER A 270 -8.68 4.12 20.33
CA SER A 270 -8.88 5.12 21.37
C SER A 270 -10.29 5.67 21.32
N CYS A 271 -10.88 5.97 22.49
CA CYS A 271 -12.16 6.65 22.51
C CYS A 271 -12.00 8.10 22.04
N PRO A 272 -13.05 8.72 21.46
CA PRO A 272 -13.05 10.16 21.29
C PRO A 272 -12.97 10.87 22.65
N THR A 273 -12.53 12.11 22.64
CA THR A 273 -12.52 12.92 23.86
C THR A 273 -13.93 13.45 24.17
N CYS A 274 -14.25 13.58 25.46
CA CYS A 274 -15.50 14.19 25.92
C CYS A 274 -15.32 14.76 27.34
N GLY A 275 -16.36 15.41 27.89
CA GLY A 275 -16.31 15.98 29.25
C GLY A 275 -16.23 14.94 30.40
N ARG A 276 -16.02 13.66 30.09
CA ARG A 276 -15.91 12.56 31.06
C ARG A 276 -14.49 12.04 31.22
N LEU A 277 -13.49 12.64 30.56
CA LEU A 277 -12.10 12.21 30.68
C LEU A 277 -11.65 12.33 32.14
N ASP A 278 -11.24 11.20 32.72
CA ASP A 278 -10.68 11.12 34.07
C ASP A 278 -9.15 11.01 34.05
N ILE A 279 -8.53 10.84 32.86
CA ILE A 279 -7.08 10.72 32.65
C ILE A 279 -6.62 11.57 31.46
N ASP A 280 -5.31 11.82 31.34
CA ASP A 280 -4.71 12.41 30.13
C ASP A 280 -4.65 11.40 28.97
N LEU A 281 -5.81 11.24 28.33
CA LEU A 281 -5.98 10.32 27.20
C LEU A 281 -5.04 10.63 26.03
N PHE A 282 -4.74 11.91 25.75
CA PHE A 282 -3.95 12.27 24.57
C PHE A 282 -2.51 11.79 24.70
N SER A 283 -1.88 12.07 25.84
CA SER A 283 -0.51 11.65 26.11
C SER A 283 -0.39 10.13 26.07
N ILE A 284 -1.29 9.43 26.78
CA ILE A 284 -1.28 7.97 26.86
C ILE A 284 -1.53 7.33 25.48
N ALA A 285 -2.52 7.80 24.73
CA ALA A 285 -2.85 7.22 23.42
C ALA A 285 -1.69 7.39 22.42
N ASN A 286 -1.06 8.58 22.37
CA ASN A 286 0.08 8.82 21.48
C ASN A 286 1.28 7.94 21.85
N GLU A 287 1.58 7.80 23.14
CA GLU A 287 2.70 6.96 23.58
C GLU A 287 2.44 5.47 23.33
N VAL A 288 1.18 5.01 23.47
CA VAL A 288 0.80 3.65 23.08
C VAL A 288 0.91 3.47 21.56
N GLU A 289 0.47 4.44 20.75
CA GLU A 289 0.57 4.37 19.30
C GLU A 289 2.03 4.22 18.84
N GLU A 290 2.94 5.03 19.38
CA GLU A 290 4.38 4.93 19.10
C GLU A 290 4.97 3.58 19.52
N TYR A 291 4.56 3.08 20.68
CA TYR A 291 5.04 1.81 21.21
C TYR A 291 4.57 0.63 20.36
N ILE A 292 3.29 0.57 20.00
CA ILE A 292 2.74 -0.54 19.22
C ILE A 292 3.10 -0.45 17.73
N ALA A 293 3.57 0.69 17.24
CA ALA A 293 3.92 0.87 15.82
C ALA A 293 4.98 -0.12 15.31
N LYS A 294 5.82 -0.64 16.22
CA LYS A 294 6.89 -1.62 15.93
C LYS A 294 6.44 -3.07 16.08
N ILE A 295 5.27 -3.31 16.66
CA ILE A 295 4.76 -4.65 16.96
C ILE A 295 4.17 -5.27 15.71
N LYS A 296 4.73 -6.43 15.31
CA LYS A 296 4.29 -7.19 14.13
C LYS A 296 3.20 -8.22 14.44
N VAL A 297 2.64 -8.17 15.63
CA VAL A 297 1.58 -9.06 16.10
C VAL A 297 0.23 -8.37 15.88
N PRO A 298 -0.79 -9.07 15.32
CA PRO A 298 -2.12 -8.50 15.07
C PRO A 298 -2.96 -8.36 16.35
N ILE A 299 -2.41 -7.71 17.37
CA ILE A 299 -3.13 -7.34 18.59
C ILE A 299 -3.92 -6.05 18.38
N LYS A 300 -5.04 -5.92 19.06
CA LYS A 300 -5.83 -4.71 19.17
C LYS A 300 -5.76 -4.24 20.62
N VAL A 301 -5.26 -3.02 20.79
CA VAL A 301 -5.03 -2.36 22.07
C VAL A 301 -6.04 -1.23 22.20
N SER A 302 -6.79 -1.16 23.30
CA SER A 302 -7.69 -0.03 23.57
C SER A 302 -7.18 0.93 24.64
N VAL A 303 -7.36 2.23 24.43
CA VAL A 303 -7.03 3.28 25.40
C VAL A 303 -8.24 4.19 25.56
N LEU A 304 -8.87 4.13 26.73
CA LEU A 304 -10.18 4.72 26.98
C LEU A 304 -10.08 5.70 28.14
N GLY A 305 -10.61 6.91 27.96
CA GLY A 305 -10.41 8.00 28.93
C GLY A 305 -11.31 7.96 30.15
N CYS A 306 -12.29 7.05 30.21
CA CYS A 306 -13.23 6.95 31.34
C CYS A 306 -13.80 5.54 31.52
N ALA A 307 -14.33 5.28 32.72
CA ALA A 307 -14.92 4.00 33.10
C ALA A 307 -16.32 3.73 32.51
N VAL A 308 -16.98 4.73 31.92
CA VAL A 308 -18.41 4.64 31.53
C VAL A 308 -18.59 3.76 30.29
N ASN A 309 -17.97 4.15 29.18
CA ASN A 309 -17.97 3.37 27.94
C ASN A 309 -16.76 2.42 27.86
N GLY A 310 -15.77 2.63 28.73
CA GLY A 310 -14.50 1.90 28.78
C GLY A 310 -14.66 0.37 28.69
N PRO A 311 -15.39 -0.25 29.64
CA PRO A 311 -15.53 -1.71 29.67
C PRO A 311 -16.27 -2.31 28.46
N GLY A 312 -17.21 -1.57 27.86
CA GLY A 312 -17.96 -2.01 26.68
C GLY A 312 -17.10 -1.98 25.42
N GLU A 313 -16.42 -0.86 25.19
CA GLU A 313 -15.53 -0.66 24.03
C GLU A 313 -14.26 -1.54 24.12
N ALA A 314 -13.80 -1.86 25.33
CA ALA A 314 -12.65 -2.76 25.56
C ALA A 314 -12.92 -4.24 25.23
N ARG A 315 -14.18 -4.67 25.06
CA ARG A 315 -14.51 -6.06 24.66
C ARG A 315 -14.01 -6.41 23.26
N GLU A 316 -14.00 -5.42 22.39
CA GLU A 316 -13.59 -5.58 20.99
C GLU A 316 -12.07 -5.59 20.81
N ALA A 317 -11.31 -5.34 21.89
CA ALA A 317 -9.85 -5.33 21.94
C ALA A 317 -9.30 -6.54 22.71
N ASP A 318 -8.08 -6.97 22.40
CA ASP A 318 -7.44 -8.05 23.15
C ASP A 318 -7.03 -7.58 24.54
N ILE A 319 -6.55 -6.34 24.60
CA ILE A 319 -6.07 -5.71 25.81
C ILE A 319 -6.39 -4.21 25.77
N GLY A 320 -6.58 -3.60 26.93
CA GLY A 320 -6.68 -2.15 26.99
C GLY A 320 -6.81 -1.60 28.38
N ILE A 321 -6.91 -0.28 28.45
CA ILE A 321 -7.04 0.47 29.69
C ILE A 321 -8.25 1.40 29.64
N ALA A 322 -8.90 1.61 30.78
CA ALA A 322 -9.89 2.66 30.96
C ALA A 322 -9.55 3.53 32.18
N GLY A 323 -9.59 4.85 31.99
CA GLY A 323 -9.35 5.83 33.04
C GLY A 323 -10.43 5.87 34.11
N ALA A 324 -10.03 6.18 35.33
CA ALA A 324 -10.87 6.54 36.46
C ALA A 324 -10.12 7.60 37.29
N ARG A 325 -10.79 8.28 38.23
CA ARG A 325 -10.14 9.37 38.98
C ARG A 325 -8.97 8.87 39.81
N GLY A 326 -7.75 9.21 39.40
CA GLY A 326 -6.49 8.85 40.06
C GLY A 326 -6.07 7.38 39.90
N GLU A 327 -6.80 6.59 39.13
CA GLU A 327 -6.50 5.17 38.86
C GLU A 327 -6.96 4.79 37.44
N GLY A 328 -6.49 3.67 36.92
CA GLY A 328 -6.98 3.08 35.69
C GLY A 328 -7.28 1.61 35.88
N MET A 329 -8.12 1.08 35.00
CA MET A 329 -8.48 -0.33 34.97
C MET A 329 -7.86 -0.96 33.73
N LEU A 330 -7.10 -2.03 33.92
CA LEU A 330 -6.58 -2.86 32.83
C LEU A 330 -7.59 -3.95 32.50
N PHE A 331 -7.87 -4.13 31.22
CA PHE A 331 -8.79 -5.12 30.69
C PHE A 331 -8.12 -6.05 29.70
N ARG A 332 -8.63 -7.27 29.60
CA ARG A 332 -8.27 -8.23 28.58
C ARG A 332 -9.52 -8.98 28.13
N TYR A 333 -9.81 -8.96 26.83
CA TYR A 333 -11.06 -9.49 26.25
C TYR A 333 -12.34 -8.98 26.95
N GLY A 334 -12.33 -7.71 27.38
CA GLY A 334 -13.43 -7.08 28.09
C GLY A 334 -13.59 -7.47 29.58
N GLU A 335 -12.72 -8.32 30.12
CA GLU A 335 -12.69 -8.64 31.54
C GLU A 335 -11.65 -7.77 32.26
N MET A 336 -12.03 -7.20 33.40
CA MET A 336 -11.11 -6.39 34.21
C MET A 336 -10.09 -7.31 34.89
N ILE A 337 -8.80 -7.09 34.61
CA ILE A 337 -7.71 -7.83 35.26
C ILE A 337 -7.42 -7.20 36.63
N ARG A 338 -7.14 -5.90 36.64
CA ARG A 338 -6.72 -5.17 37.85
C ARG A 338 -6.91 -3.67 37.71
N LYS A 339 -6.93 -3.01 38.87
CA LYS A 339 -6.79 -1.56 38.99
C LYS A 339 -5.32 -1.20 39.21
N VAL A 340 -4.90 -0.09 38.62
CA VAL A 340 -3.51 0.38 38.64
C VAL A 340 -3.54 1.89 38.89
N PRO A 341 -2.64 2.48 39.69
CA PRO A 341 -2.50 3.92 39.78
C PRO A 341 -2.27 4.54 38.38
N GLU A 342 -2.83 5.73 38.12
CA GLU A 342 -2.72 6.39 36.80
C GLU A 342 -1.25 6.50 36.31
N ALA A 343 -0.33 6.82 37.22
CA ALA A 343 1.10 6.96 36.94
C ALA A 343 1.78 5.66 36.46
N GLU A 344 1.21 4.49 36.77
CA GLU A 344 1.74 3.18 36.39
C GLU A 344 0.96 2.54 35.22
N LEU A 345 -0.21 3.08 34.89
CA LEU A 345 -1.17 2.48 33.97
C LEU A 345 -0.57 2.15 32.60
N LEU A 346 0.20 3.08 32.04
CA LEU A 346 0.85 2.91 30.74
C LEU A 346 1.96 1.85 30.77
N ASN A 347 2.77 1.84 31.82
CA ASN A 347 3.83 0.85 31.98
C ASN A 347 3.26 -0.55 32.16
N GLU A 348 2.17 -0.69 32.91
CA GLU A 348 1.47 -1.97 33.08
C GLU A 348 0.83 -2.45 31.76
N LEU A 349 0.24 -1.55 30.97
CA LEU A 349 -0.27 -1.88 29.65
C LEU A 349 0.83 -2.41 28.72
N LYS A 350 1.99 -1.74 28.68
CA LYS A 350 3.14 -2.16 27.85
C LYS A 350 3.65 -3.55 28.23
N LYS A 351 3.83 -3.82 29.54
CA LYS A 351 4.25 -5.15 30.02
C LYS A 351 3.31 -6.26 29.55
N GLU A 352 2.00 -6.02 29.59
CA GLU A 352 1.02 -7.02 29.20
C GLU A 352 0.94 -7.20 27.68
N ILE A 353 1.16 -6.13 26.93
CA ILE A 353 1.37 -6.20 25.48
C ILE A 353 2.59 -7.07 25.18
N ASP A 354 3.74 -6.85 25.83
CA ASP A 354 4.96 -7.65 25.66
C ASP A 354 4.70 -9.14 25.94
N ILE A 355 3.98 -9.47 27.01
CA ILE A 355 3.60 -10.86 27.34
C ILE A 355 2.78 -11.50 26.20
N ILE A 356 1.83 -10.76 25.61
CA ILE A 356 1.03 -11.25 24.48
C ILE A 356 1.92 -11.44 23.25
N VAL A 357 2.79 -10.48 22.95
CA VAL A 357 3.71 -10.51 21.81
C VAL A 357 4.65 -11.70 21.91
N GLU A 358 5.33 -11.88 23.05
CA GLU A 358 6.24 -13.01 23.28
C GLU A 358 5.52 -14.35 23.11
N SER A 359 4.28 -14.46 23.58
CA SER A 359 3.52 -15.70 23.43
C SER A 359 3.11 -15.94 21.98
N PHE A 360 2.72 -14.91 21.24
CA PHE A 360 2.40 -15.03 19.83
C PHE A 360 3.63 -15.41 19.02
N GLU A 361 4.79 -14.81 19.28
CA GLU A 361 6.04 -15.16 18.60
C GLU A 361 6.44 -16.62 18.83
N LYS A 362 6.14 -17.17 20.02
CA LYS A 362 6.41 -18.58 20.37
C LYS A 362 5.39 -19.57 19.78
N THR A 363 4.12 -19.17 19.66
CA THR A 363 3.01 -20.12 19.41
C THR A 363 2.22 -19.86 18.12
N GLY A 364 2.37 -18.67 17.53
CA GLY A 364 1.51 -18.17 16.45
C GLY A 364 0.09 -17.80 16.88
N VAL A 365 -0.22 -17.82 18.18
CA VAL A 365 -1.57 -17.61 18.73
C VAL A 365 -1.57 -16.52 19.79
N ILE A 366 -2.55 -15.61 19.71
CA ILE A 366 -2.76 -14.56 20.71
C ILE A 366 -3.45 -15.18 21.94
N PRO A 367 -2.85 -15.16 23.14
CA PRO A 367 -3.34 -15.99 24.25
C PRO A 367 -4.68 -15.49 24.79
N GLY A 368 -5.68 -16.38 24.78
CA GLY A 368 -7.03 -16.11 25.27
C GLY A 368 -7.99 -15.54 24.22
N ARG A 369 -7.51 -15.23 23.00
CA ARG A 369 -8.39 -14.79 21.90
C ARG A 369 -9.24 -15.97 21.44
N LYS A 370 -10.56 -15.84 21.56
CA LYS A 370 -11.52 -16.79 20.98
C LYS A 370 -11.69 -16.42 19.51
N HIS A 371 -11.50 -17.39 18.61
CA HIS A 371 -11.48 -17.21 17.15
C HIS A 371 -12.71 -16.51 16.59
#